data_AF-A0A1D6N425-F1
#
_entry.id   AF-A0A1D6N425-F1
#
_cell.length_a   1.000
_cell.length_b   1.000
_cell.length_c   1.000
_cell.angle_alpha   90.00
_cell.angle_beta   90.00
_cell.angle_gamma   90.00
#
_symmetry.space_group_name_H-M   'P 1'
#
loop_
_entity.id
_entity.type
_entity.pdbx_description
1 polymer ?
#
loop_
_entity_poly.entity_id
_entity_poly.type
_entity_poly.pdbx_seq_one_letter_code
_entity_poly.pdbx_strand_id
1 'polypeptide(L)'
;MQAFQRTIEFEEELAEKFSGGTTNARNKETTSDDEDEGGGHNKIVSDIRKKYEKKLAAPSDEDKDKQKDLSVPGAGFNFHGIISSCFEPYMTVYIELEEKSLVDQLEKLVQEERWEIEEGSQTNILSSSMQVFLVIRKSLKRCSALTKNQTLFNLFQVFQRILKAYAAKLYARLPKGGTGIVAAATGTDGQIRTSDRDERMICYIVNTAEYCHQTSGELAENVAKMINPQFADKVDMSEVQDEFSAVITKALMTLVHGLETKFDAEMVAMTRVPWATLESVGDQSEYVNGISSILSSSIPVLGTLLSPTYFQYFLDKLAASLGPRFYLNIYKCKHISETGAQQMLLDTQAVKTILLDIPALGKQSTGAASYSKFVSREMGKAEALLKVILSPVDSVANTYRALLPEGTPLEFQRILDLKGLKKADQQAILEDFNKHAPAPAPAIKHPAVAPTVATPVATASVQIVPSVATPAVSITPSMASLKGALANQEDVLARAAALGRGAATTGFKRFLALTEAAKDRKDGPFRKLFNA
;
A
#
# COMPACT_ATOMS: atom_id res chain seq x y z
N MET A 1 28.10 29.15 7.15
CA MET A 1 26.70 29.54 7.42
C MET A 1 26.56 30.98 7.88
N GLN A 2 27.12 31.42 9.02
CA GLN A 2 26.98 32.81 9.49
C GLN A 2 27.47 33.87 8.47
N ALA A 3 28.60 33.62 7.80
CA ALA A 3 29.11 34.50 6.76
C ALA A 3 28.14 34.60 5.56
N PHE A 4 27.55 33.47 5.15
CA PHE A 4 26.59 33.42 4.04
C PHE A 4 25.30 34.18 4.37
N GLN A 5 24.75 33.99 5.57
CA GLN A 5 23.57 34.71 6.05
C GLN A 5 23.79 36.24 6.05
N ARG A 6 24.93 36.70 6.58
CA ARG A 6 25.30 38.12 6.56
C ARG A 6 25.48 38.66 5.14
N THR A 7 25.99 37.83 4.22
CA THR A 7 26.11 38.20 2.81
C THR A 7 24.75 38.39 2.16
N ILE A 8 23.77 37.54 2.47
CA ILE A 8 22.40 37.67 1.95
C ILE A 8 21.73 38.92 2.52
N GLU A 9 21.83 39.15 3.83
CA GLU A 9 21.30 40.36 4.48
C GLU A 9 21.91 41.63 3.87
N PHE A 10 23.20 41.59 3.56
CA PHE A 10 23.88 42.69 2.88
C PHE A 10 23.40 42.89 1.44
N GLU A 11 23.17 41.81 0.68
CA GLU A 11 22.61 41.89 -0.68
C GLU A 11 21.17 42.40 -0.70
N GLU A 12 20.37 42.03 0.29
CA GLU A 12 19.01 42.55 0.50
C GLU A 12 19.05 44.05 0.82
N GLU A 13 19.92 44.49 1.74
CA GLU A 13 20.10 45.91 2.07
C GLU A 13 20.57 46.72 0.84
N LEU A 14 21.48 46.15 0.03
CA LEU A 14 21.90 46.77 -1.23
C LEU A 14 20.75 46.84 -2.24
N ALA A 15 19.96 45.78 -2.38
CA ALA A 15 18.79 45.79 -3.24
C ALA A 15 17.83 46.89 -2.81
N GLU A 16 17.45 46.96 -1.53
CA GLU A 16 16.53 47.97 -1.01
C GLU A 16 17.04 49.40 -1.20
N LYS A 17 18.34 49.65 -0.98
CA LYS A 17 18.92 51.01 -1.08
C LYS A 17 19.13 51.47 -2.50
N PHE A 18 19.41 50.56 -3.44
CA PHE A 18 19.83 50.92 -4.80
C PHE A 18 18.81 50.53 -5.89
N SER A 19 17.76 49.76 -5.60
CA SER A 19 16.68 49.42 -6.55
C SER A 19 15.54 50.46 -6.57
N GLY A 20 15.87 51.75 -6.56
CA GLY A 20 14.94 52.86 -6.34
C GLY A 20 13.61 52.79 -7.12
N GLY A 21 12.50 52.81 -6.36
CA GLY A 21 11.24 53.50 -6.69
C GLY A 21 10.48 53.08 -7.96
N THR A 22 9.59 52.09 -7.84
CA THR A 22 8.26 52.22 -8.47
C THR A 22 7.33 52.82 -7.41
N THR A 23 6.90 54.05 -7.62
CA THR A 23 6.07 54.82 -6.68
C THR A 23 4.73 54.12 -6.40
N ASN A 24 4.51 53.69 -5.16
CA ASN A 24 3.24 53.91 -4.43
C ASN A 24 3.34 53.39 -2.99
N ALA A 25 3.59 54.28 -2.02
CA ALA A 25 2.93 54.33 -0.70
C ALA A 25 3.64 55.30 0.26
N ARG A 26 3.20 56.57 0.20
CA ARG A 26 2.87 57.49 1.31
C ARG A 26 3.45 57.23 2.73
N ASN A 27 4.23 58.21 3.19
CA ASN A 27 4.39 58.75 4.56
C ASN A 27 4.35 57.79 5.76
N LYS A 28 5.49 57.73 6.47
CA LYS A 28 5.51 58.06 7.90
C LYS A 28 6.90 58.52 8.35
N GLU A 29 7.01 59.80 8.70
CA GLU A 29 8.09 60.34 9.53
C GLU A 29 8.04 59.69 10.91
N THR A 30 9.20 59.32 11.47
CA THR A 30 9.60 59.53 12.87
C THR A 30 11.04 59.01 13.03
N THR A 31 12.02 59.93 13.11
CA THR A 31 12.77 60.34 14.32
C THR A 31 13.84 59.35 14.78
N SER A 32 15.06 59.88 14.85
CA SER A 32 16.27 59.33 15.42
C SER A 32 16.08 58.77 16.84
N ASP A 33 16.85 57.73 17.15
CA ASP A 33 17.78 57.79 18.29
C ASP A 33 18.95 56.82 18.05
N ASP A 34 20.16 57.33 18.22
CA ASP A 34 21.42 56.60 18.28
C ASP A 34 21.52 55.88 19.62
N GLU A 35 21.92 54.59 19.62
CA GLU A 35 22.83 54.06 20.65
C GLU A 35 23.83 53.10 20.00
N ASP A 36 25.11 53.40 20.24
CA ASP A 36 26.32 52.69 19.86
C ASP A 36 26.55 51.48 20.77
N GLU A 37 26.99 50.34 20.23
CA GLU A 37 28.05 49.54 20.86
C GLU A 37 28.60 48.44 19.93
N GLY A 38 29.92 48.48 19.68
CA GLY A 38 30.73 47.25 19.63
C GLY A 38 31.43 46.90 18.31
N GLY A 39 32.74 47.19 18.25
CA GLY A 39 33.71 46.22 17.70
C GLY A 39 34.40 46.55 16.38
N GLY A 40 35.46 47.38 16.45
CA GLY A 40 36.81 47.10 15.91
C GLY A 40 37.08 46.85 14.40
N HIS A 41 36.12 46.40 13.59
CA HIS A 41 36.31 46.12 12.16
C HIS A 41 35.68 47.19 11.25
N ASN A 42 34.94 48.13 11.83
CA ASN A 42 34.18 49.18 11.13
C ASN A 42 34.99 50.38 10.66
N LYS A 43 36.31 50.47 10.92
CA LYS A 43 37.11 51.64 10.49
C LYS A 43 37.28 51.72 8.98
N ILE A 44 37.51 50.59 8.31
CA ILE A 44 37.70 50.56 6.85
C ILE A 44 36.40 50.90 6.13
N VAL A 45 35.27 50.36 6.59
CA VAL A 45 33.93 50.64 6.03
C VAL A 45 33.51 52.08 6.30
N SER A 46 33.77 52.61 7.50
CA SER A 46 33.51 54.02 7.85
C SER A 46 34.40 54.98 7.05
N ASP A 47 35.67 54.65 6.84
CA ASP A 47 36.61 55.47 6.07
C ASP A 47 36.25 55.48 4.57
N ILE A 48 35.78 54.37 4.02
CA ILE A 48 35.22 54.30 2.66
C ILE A 48 33.96 55.16 2.58
N ARG A 49 33.02 55.03 3.54
CA ARG A 49 31.79 55.82 3.61
C ARG A 49 32.07 57.32 3.64
N LYS A 50 33.00 57.76 4.50
CA LYS A 50 33.44 59.16 4.59
C LYS A 50 34.10 59.68 3.31
N LYS A 51 34.86 58.84 2.60
CA LYS A 51 35.52 59.22 1.34
C LYS A 51 34.52 59.42 0.20
N TYR A 52 33.45 58.63 0.17
CA TYR A 52 32.40 58.75 -0.84
C TYR A 52 31.46 59.92 -0.54
N GLU A 53 31.05 60.13 0.70
CA GLU A 53 30.23 61.29 1.10
C GLU A 53 30.94 62.62 0.85
N LYS A 54 32.26 62.70 1.12
CA LYS A 54 33.07 63.90 0.84
C LYS A 54 33.26 64.17 -0.65
N LYS A 55 33.12 63.16 -1.52
CA LYS A 55 33.17 63.32 -2.98
C LYS A 55 31.82 63.71 -3.60
N LEU A 56 30.70 63.40 -2.94
CA LEU A 56 29.36 63.81 -3.38
C LEU A 56 28.96 65.22 -2.90
N ALA A 57 29.59 65.74 -1.84
CA ALA A 57 29.23 67.02 -1.23
C ALA A 57 30.03 68.25 -1.71
N ALA A 58 30.91 68.12 -2.71
CA ALA A 58 31.63 69.24 -3.29
C ALA A 58 30.83 69.85 -4.47
N PRO A 59 30.39 71.12 -4.41
CA PRO A 59 29.74 71.76 -5.54
C PRO A 59 30.80 72.22 -6.55
N SER A 60 30.81 71.63 -7.74
CA SER A 60 31.50 72.18 -8.90
C SER A 60 30.52 73.03 -9.69
N ASP A 61 30.58 74.35 -9.50
CA ASP A 61 30.06 75.31 -10.47
C ASP A 61 31.04 75.44 -11.65
N GLU A 62 30.46 75.63 -12.83
CA GLU A 62 31.09 75.89 -14.15
C GLU A 62 31.72 74.67 -14.87
N ASP A 63 30.94 73.98 -15.72
CA ASP A 63 30.87 74.33 -17.15
C ASP A 63 29.90 73.42 -17.93
N LYS A 64 29.04 74.06 -18.73
CA LYS A 64 28.13 73.43 -19.68
C LYS A 64 28.91 73.03 -20.93
N ASP A 65 29.29 71.76 -21.05
CA ASP A 65 29.24 71.01 -22.32
C ASP A 65 29.93 69.65 -22.15
N LYS A 66 29.10 68.59 -22.06
CA LYS A 66 29.33 67.19 -22.47
C LYS A 66 28.30 66.29 -21.80
N GLN A 67 27.04 66.50 -22.18
CA GLN A 67 26.00 65.52 -21.91
C GLN A 67 26.02 64.47 -23.03
N LYS A 68 26.91 63.50 -22.89
CA LYS A 68 26.83 62.17 -23.51
C LYS A 68 27.68 61.22 -22.65
N ASP A 69 27.06 60.11 -22.25
CA ASP A 69 27.67 58.89 -21.67
C ASP A 69 27.64 58.62 -20.16
N LEU A 70 26.64 59.07 -19.38
CA LEU A 70 26.42 58.44 -18.06
C LEU A 70 24.97 58.13 -17.65
N SER A 71 23.98 58.45 -18.47
CA SER A 71 22.65 57.83 -18.29
C SER A 71 22.61 56.56 -19.12
N VAL A 72 22.84 55.41 -18.50
CA VAL A 72 22.22 54.15 -18.95
C VAL A 72 20.90 54.06 -18.19
N PRO A 73 19.76 54.44 -18.80
CA PRO A 73 18.46 54.14 -18.23
C PRO A 73 18.22 52.64 -18.46
N GLY A 74 18.08 51.85 -17.39
CA GLY A 74 17.53 50.50 -17.48
C GLY A 74 18.47 49.32 -17.24
N ALA A 75 19.65 49.50 -16.63
CA ALA A 75 20.34 48.36 -16.01
C ALA A 75 19.77 48.17 -14.59
N GLY A 76 18.67 47.43 -14.47
CA GLY A 76 18.22 46.94 -13.18
C GLY A 76 19.32 46.05 -12.58
N PHE A 77 20.18 46.61 -11.74
CA PHE A 77 21.20 45.83 -11.03
C PHE A 77 20.47 44.87 -10.09
N ASN A 78 20.53 43.58 -10.40
CA ASN A 78 20.02 42.54 -9.52
C ASN A 78 21.08 42.24 -8.46
N PHE A 79 20.97 42.90 -7.31
CA PHE A 79 21.91 42.75 -6.20
C PHE A 79 21.81 41.38 -5.50
N HIS A 80 20.70 40.66 -5.70
CA HIS A 80 20.58 39.28 -5.24
C HIS A 80 21.48 38.35 -6.03
N GLY A 81 22.30 37.55 -5.34
CA GLY A 81 23.10 36.51 -5.97
C GLY A 81 24.53 36.91 -6.33
N ILE A 82 24.89 38.20 -6.20
CA ILE A 82 26.19 38.71 -6.70
C ILE A 82 27.37 38.12 -5.93
N ILE A 83 27.24 37.98 -4.61
CA ILE A 83 28.25 37.48 -3.67
C ILE A 83 27.81 36.12 -3.12
N SER A 84 26.52 35.95 -2.86
CA SER A 84 25.91 34.71 -2.35
C SER A 84 26.13 33.51 -3.29
N SER A 85 26.23 33.72 -4.60
CA SER A 85 26.56 32.66 -5.57
C SER A 85 27.93 32.00 -5.33
N CYS A 86 28.90 32.69 -4.72
CA CYS A 86 30.21 32.12 -4.39
C CYS A 86 30.13 31.03 -3.33
N PHE A 87 29.06 30.98 -2.54
CA PHE A 87 28.86 30.00 -1.48
C PHE A 87 28.19 28.71 -1.98
N GLU A 88 27.47 28.76 -3.10
CA GLU A 88 26.68 27.63 -3.64
C GLU A 88 27.52 26.33 -3.81
N PRO A 89 28.77 26.36 -4.30
CA PRO A 89 29.61 25.15 -4.40
C PRO A 89 29.91 24.46 -3.07
N TYR A 90 29.80 25.20 -1.96
CA TYR A 90 30.10 24.72 -0.61
C TYR A 90 28.85 24.38 0.21
N MET A 91 27.65 24.61 -0.34
CA MET A 91 26.38 24.36 0.36
C MET A 91 26.08 22.87 0.53
N THR A 92 26.81 21.96 -0.12
CA THR A 92 26.70 20.51 0.10
C THR A 92 26.87 20.12 1.57
N VAL A 93 27.82 20.74 2.28
CA VAL A 93 28.05 20.48 3.71
C VAL A 93 26.85 20.90 4.58
N TYR A 94 26.14 21.96 4.18
CA TYR A 94 24.89 22.36 4.83
C TYR A 94 23.79 21.32 4.61
N ILE A 95 23.66 20.79 3.40
CA ILE A 95 22.68 19.74 3.09
C ILE A 95 22.97 18.47 3.89
N GLU A 96 24.24 18.05 3.99
CA GLU A 96 24.64 16.89 4.80
C GLU A 96 24.31 17.07 6.29
N LEU A 97 24.55 18.28 6.83
CA LEU A 97 24.21 18.61 8.21
C LEU A 97 22.70 18.57 8.45
N GLU A 98 21.92 19.15 7.53
CA GLU A 98 20.46 19.12 7.59
C GLU A 98 19.92 17.69 7.47
N GLU A 99 20.44 16.89 6.52
CA GLU A 99 20.06 15.48 6.38
C GLU A 99 20.33 14.69 7.65
N LYS A 100 21.53 14.80 8.22
CA LYS A 100 21.87 14.15 9.48
C LYS A 100 20.92 14.55 10.61
N SER A 101 20.68 15.86 10.77
CA SER A 101 19.74 16.38 11.77
C SER A 101 18.32 15.85 11.58
N LEU A 102 17.83 15.77 10.33
CA LEU A 102 16.50 15.24 10.01
C LEU A 102 16.40 13.74 10.28
N VAL A 103 17.43 12.96 9.96
CA VAL A 103 17.48 11.52 10.27
C VAL A 103 17.46 11.29 11.78
N ASP A 104 18.29 12.00 12.53
CA ASP A 104 18.36 11.87 14.00
C ASP A 104 17.01 12.23 14.66
N GLN A 105 16.35 13.29 14.17
CA GLN A 105 15.03 13.68 14.64
C GLN A 105 13.95 12.65 14.25
N LEU A 106 14.01 12.09 13.05
CA LEU A 106 13.09 11.04 12.61
C LEU A 106 13.19 9.80 13.52
N GLU A 107 14.41 9.31 13.77
CA GLU A 107 14.61 8.14 14.63
C GLU A 107 14.11 8.40 16.06
N LYS A 108 14.38 9.59 16.60
CA LYS A 108 13.87 9.99 17.91
C LYS A 108 12.33 10.01 17.94
N LEU A 109 11.69 10.63 16.96
CA LEU A 109 10.22 10.70 16.89
C LEU A 109 9.59 9.31 16.76
N VAL A 110 10.18 8.41 15.98
CA VAL A 110 9.71 7.02 15.83
C VAL A 110 9.91 6.19 17.11
N GLN A 111 10.98 6.47 17.86
CA GLN A 111 11.26 5.82 19.14
C GLN A 111 10.33 6.30 20.26
N GLU A 112 9.99 7.58 20.28
CA GLU A 112 9.09 8.21 21.27
C GLU A 112 7.60 7.95 20.96
N GLU A 113 7.28 7.55 19.72
CA GLU A 113 5.92 7.20 19.33
C GLU A 113 5.42 6.00 20.13
N ARG A 114 4.23 6.14 20.71
CA ARG A 114 3.63 5.14 21.61
C ARG A 114 2.95 4.01 20.84
N TRP A 115 2.57 4.26 19.59
CA TRP A 115 1.80 3.29 18.76
C TRP A 115 0.49 2.87 19.44
N GLU A 116 -0.05 3.78 20.25
CA GLU A 116 -1.25 3.59 21.07
C GLU A 116 -2.20 4.77 20.85
N ILE A 117 -3.45 4.56 21.26
CA ILE A 117 -4.57 5.47 21.02
C ILE A 117 -4.51 6.61 22.03
N GLU A 118 -4.62 7.85 21.57
CA GLU A 118 -5.11 8.94 22.41
C GLU A 118 -6.63 9.03 22.24
N GLU A 119 -7.38 8.54 23.24
CA GLU A 119 -8.84 8.67 23.27
C GLU A 119 -9.19 10.17 23.24
N GLY A 120 -9.86 10.61 22.16
CA GLY A 120 -10.21 12.02 21.93
C GLY A 120 -9.42 12.73 20.83
N SER A 121 -8.44 12.08 20.20
CA SER A 121 -7.79 12.63 19.00
C SER A 121 -8.80 12.73 17.84
N GLN A 122 -8.97 13.94 17.30
CA GLN A 122 -9.92 14.22 16.21
C GLN A 122 -9.51 13.58 14.87
N THR A 123 -8.26 13.12 14.74
CA THR A 123 -7.67 12.76 13.44
C THR A 123 -7.31 11.29 13.30
N ASN A 124 -7.39 10.46 14.35
CA ASN A 124 -7.02 9.02 14.31
C ASN A 124 -5.67 8.74 13.61
N ILE A 125 -4.71 9.66 13.71
CA ILE A 125 -3.34 9.55 13.15
C ILE A 125 -2.30 9.53 14.26
N LEU A 126 -1.11 9.00 13.96
CA LEU A 126 0.04 9.00 14.86
C LEU A 126 0.65 10.40 14.98
N SER A 127 0.99 10.78 16.20
CA SER A 127 1.54 12.10 16.53
C SER A 127 2.89 12.36 15.84
N SER A 128 3.69 11.32 15.65
CA SER A 128 4.99 11.36 14.98
C SER A 128 4.90 11.93 13.57
N SER A 129 3.81 11.68 12.85
CA SER A 129 3.63 12.20 11.48
C SER A 129 3.57 13.72 11.44
N MET A 130 2.80 14.33 12.34
CA MET A 130 2.68 15.78 12.44
C MET A 130 4.03 16.42 12.79
N GLN A 131 4.79 15.77 13.69
CA GLN A 131 6.11 16.25 14.10
C GLN A 131 7.15 16.13 12.97
N VAL A 132 7.14 15.04 12.20
CA VAL A 132 8.03 14.86 11.02
C VAL A 132 7.82 16.00 10.03
N PHE A 133 6.56 16.31 9.67
CA PHE A 133 6.27 17.42 8.76
C PHE A 133 6.61 18.79 9.35
N LEU A 134 6.44 18.98 10.66
CA LEU A 134 6.83 20.22 11.34
C LEU A 134 8.35 20.44 11.29
N VAL A 135 9.13 19.39 11.51
CA VAL A 135 10.60 19.41 11.42
C VAL A 135 11.06 19.71 9.99
N ILE A 136 10.47 19.03 8.99
CA ILE A 136 10.73 19.29 7.56
C ILE A 136 10.41 20.75 7.23
N ARG A 137 9.26 21.27 7.67
CA ARG A 137 8.85 22.66 7.41
C ARG A 137 9.80 23.68 8.04
N LYS A 138 10.30 23.42 9.25
CA LYS A 138 11.33 24.25 9.88
C LYS A 138 12.63 24.26 9.07
N SER A 139 13.06 23.09 8.57
CA SER A 139 14.25 22.99 7.70
C SER A 139 14.04 23.71 6.37
N LEU A 140 12.87 23.55 5.74
CA LEU A 140 12.49 24.27 4.53
C LEU A 140 12.54 25.79 4.73
N LYS A 141 11.93 26.31 5.80
CA LYS A 141 11.93 27.76 6.09
C LYS A 141 13.33 28.31 6.29
N ARG A 142 14.22 27.58 7.00
CA ARG A 142 15.63 27.97 7.15
C ARG A 142 16.34 28.01 5.80
N CYS A 143 16.18 26.98 4.97
CA CYS A 143 16.86 26.91 3.68
C CYS A 143 16.34 27.92 2.67
N SER A 144 15.03 28.17 2.62
CA SER A 144 14.42 29.12 1.68
C SER A 144 14.81 30.57 1.97
N ALA A 145 15.17 30.88 3.22
CA ALA A 145 15.73 32.18 3.61
C ALA A 145 17.19 32.34 3.14
N LEU A 146 17.88 31.22 2.91
CA LEU A 146 19.28 31.21 2.48
C LEU A 146 19.42 31.20 0.95
N THR A 147 18.60 30.41 0.26
CA THR A 147 18.72 30.24 -1.19
C THR A 147 17.46 29.60 -1.75
N LYS A 148 17.16 29.94 -3.01
CA LYS A 148 16.04 29.39 -3.79
C LYS A 148 16.51 28.55 -4.98
N ASN A 149 17.81 28.26 -5.07
CA ASN A 149 18.44 27.61 -6.22
C ASN A 149 18.73 26.12 -5.95
N GLN A 150 19.86 25.61 -6.44
CA GLN A 150 20.22 24.19 -6.42
C GLN A 150 20.23 23.61 -5.00
N THR A 151 20.70 24.37 -4.02
CA THR A 151 20.73 23.94 -2.62
C THR A 151 19.33 23.62 -2.08
N LEU A 152 18.33 24.47 -2.35
CA LEU A 152 16.95 24.21 -1.91
C LEU A 152 16.38 22.96 -2.60
N PHE A 153 16.70 22.76 -3.89
CA PHE A 153 16.33 21.55 -4.61
C PHE A 153 16.98 20.29 -3.99
N ASN A 154 18.26 20.35 -3.66
CA ASN A 154 18.97 19.24 -3.00
C ASN A 154 18.36 18.93 -1.62
N LEU A 155 17.97 19.96 -0.86
CA LEU A 155 17.29 19.77 0.42
C LEU A 155 15.89 19.15 0.24
N PHE A 156 15.16 19.52 -0.82
CA PHE A 156 13.90 18.87 -1.15
C PHE A 156 14.07 17.37 -1.40
N GLN A 157 15.15 16.96 -2.08
CA GLN A 157 15.48 15.54 -2.24
C GLN A 157 15.78 14.83 -0.92
N VAL A 158 16.38 15.53 0.05
CA VAL A 158 16.52 15.01 1.42
C VAL A 158 15.15 14.79 2.06
N PHE A 159 14.21 15.73 1.92
CA PHE A 159 12.84 15.55 2.44
C PHE A 159 12.16 14.31 1.86
N GLN A 160 12.33 14.05 0.55
CA GLN A 160 11.84 12.82 -0.06
C GLN A 160 12.44 11.59 0.62
N ARG A 161 13.76 11.54 0.84
CA ARG A 161 14.44 10.43 1.53
C ARG A 161 13.93 10.22 2.95
N ILE A 162 13.73 11.30 3.71
CA ILE A 162 13.21 11.26 5.09
C ILE A 162 11.78 10.72 5.13
N LEU A 163 10.91 11.19 4.23
CA LEU A 163 9.53 10.72 4.15
C LEU A 163 9.45 9.24 3.71
N LYS A 164 10.27 8.81 2.74
CA LYS A 164 10.39 7.38 2.37
C LYS A 164 10.89 6.54 3.54
N ALA A 165 11.87 7.03 4.31
CA ALA A 165 12.35 6.36 5.51
C ALA A 165 11.23 6.24 6.56
N TYR A 166 10.42 7.29 6.77
CA TYR A 166 9.28 7.23 7.67
C TYR A 166 8.22 6.22 7.20
N ALA A 167 7.89 6.19 5.90
CA ALA A 167 7.01 5.18 5.32
C ALA A 167 7.54 3.76 5.57
N ALA A 168 8.84 3.53 5.42
CA ALA A 168 9.47 2.26 5.72
C ALA A 168 9.37 1.87 7.22
N LYS A 169 9.45 2.83 8.14
CA LYS A 169 9.25 2.59 9.58
C LYS A 169 7.80 2.19 9.87
N LEU A 170 6.82 2.87 9.27
CA LEU A 170 5.39 2.48 9.37
C LEU A 170 5.16 1.07 8.82
N TYR A 171 5.73 0.77 7.65
CA TYR A 171 5.65 -0.57 7.04
C TYR A 171 6.23 -1.65 7.95
N ALA A 172 7.41 -1.40 8.52
CA ALA A 172 8.12 -2.36 9.37
C ALA A 172 7.38 -2.69 10.67
N ARG A 173 6.49 -1.80 11.12
CA ARG A 173 5.65 -2.00 12.33
C ARG A 173 4.43 -2.87 12.11
N LEU A 174 4.03 -3.12 10.86
CA LEU A 174 2.90 -4.00 10.59
C LEU A 174 3.20 -5.44 11.02
N PRO A 175 2.24 -6.13 11.66
CA PRO A 175 2.38 -7.54 12.00
C PRO A 175 2.78 -8.38 10.78
N LYS A 176 3.77 -9.26 10.98
CA LYS A 176 4.27 -10.17 9.94
C LYS A 176 3.72 -11.56 10.21
N GLY A 177 3.43 -12.29 9.14
CA GLY A 177 3.08 -13.70 9.26
C GLY A 177 4.24 -14.49 9.84
N GLY A 178 3.95 -15.58 10.56
CA GLY A 178 4.99 -16.51 10.97
C GLY A 178 5.78 -16.97 9.75
N THR A 179 7.11 -16.90 9.81
CA THR A 179 7.99 -17.39 8.75
C THR A 179 9.05 -18.32 9.35
N GLY A 180 9.45 -19.33 8.57
CA GLY A 180 10.55 -20.22 8.90
C GLY A 180 10.11 -21.63 9.26
N ILE A 181 11.11 -22.48 9.56
CA ILE A 181 10.95 -23.94 9.70
C ILE A 181 9.92 -24.29 10.78
N VAL A 182 9.89 -23.55 11.89
CA VAL A 182 8.90 -23.77 12.96
C VAL A 182 7.49 -23.45 12.48
N ALA A 183 7.29 -22.33 11.80
CA ALA A 183 5.98 -21.94 11.28
C ALA A 183 5.47 -22.92 10.21
N ALA A 184 6.38 -23.43 9.35
CA ALA A 184 6.05 -24.47 8.38
C ALA A 184 5.68 -25.79 9.07
N ALA A 185 6.41 -26.20 10.10
CA ALA A 185 6.14 -27.43 10.85
C ALA A 185 4.84 -27.36 11.66
N THR A 186 4.46 -26.18 12.17
CA THR A 186 3.22 -25.98 12.93
C THR A 186 2.02 -25.60 12.05
N GLY A 187 2.21 -25.46 10.73
CA GLY A 187 1.16 -25.01 9.81
C GLY A 187 0.72 -23.57 10.01
N THR A 188 1.54 -22.76 10.68
CA THR A 188 1.30 -21.33 10.94
C THR A 188 2.09 -20.43 9.98
N ASP A 189 2.73 -21.01 8.96
CA ASP A 189 3.47 -20.28 7.94
C ASP A 189 2.52 -19.34 7.18
N GLY A 190 2.87 -18.05 7.15
CA GLY A 190 2.03 -17.01 6.57
C GLY A 190 0.81 -16.58 7.40
N GLN A 191 0.51 -17.21 8.55
CA GLN A 191 -0.59 -16.77 9.42
C GLN A 191 -0.24 -15.48 10.16
N ILE A 192 -1.08 -14.46 9.98
CA ILE A 192 -0.96 -13.18 10.68
C ILE A 192 -1.93 -13.21 11.86
N ARG A 193 -1.40 -13.22 13.08
CA ARG A 193 -2.21 -13.12 14.28
C ARG A 193 -2.29 -11.65 14.69
N THR A 194 -3.49 -11.11 14.74
CA THR A 194 -3.76 -9.74 15.20
C THR A 194 -4.57 -9.77 16.50
N SER A 195 -4.08 -9.06 17.51
CA SER A 195 -4.87 -8.70 18.68
C SER A 195 -5.74 -7.47 18.40
N ASP A 196 -6.68 -7.17 19.29
CA ASP A 196 -7.51 -5.96 19.20
C ASP A 196 -6.69 -4.67 19.30
N ARG A 197 -5.52 -4.73 19.94
CA ARG A 197 -4.55 -3.62 19.96
C ARG A 197 -3.89 -3.47 18.60
N ASP A 198 -3.48 -4.57 17.98
CA ASP A 198 -2.85 -4.55 16.66
C ASP A 198 -3.81 -4.02 15.59
N GLU A 199 -5.08 -4.43 15.62
CA GLU A 199 -6.10 -3.96 14.68
C GLU A 199 -6.24 -2.43 14.71
N ARG A 200 -6.30 -1.85 15.92
CA ARG A 200 -6.37 -0.39 16.09
C ARG A 200 -5.09 0.30 15.63
N MET A 201 -3.92 -0.22 16.01
CA MET A 201 -2.63 0.31 15.56
C MET A 201 -2.53 0.32 14.04
N ILE A 202 -2.96 -0.76 13.36
CA ILE A 202 -2.95 -0.86 11.91
C ILE A 202 -3.88 0.20 11.28
N CYS A 203 -5.06 0.46 11.85
CA CYS A 203 -5.94 1.55 11.40
C CYS A 203 -5.25 2.92 11.51
N TYR A 204 -4.56 3.19 12.63
CA TYR A 204 -3.80 4.42 12.80
C TYR A 204 -2.67 4.54 11.77
N ILE A 205 -1.99 3.44 11.44
CA ILE A 205 -0.98 3.43 10.37
C ILE A 205 -1.61 3.76 9.01
N VAL A 206 -2.79 3.22 8.68
CA VAL A 206 -3.52 3.56 7.45
C VAL A 206 -3.80 5.06 7.38
N ASN A 207 -4.43 5.62 8.41
CA ASN A 207 -4.80 7.03 8.45
C ASN A 207 -3.56 7.94 8.43
N THR A 208 -2.49 7.54 9.11
CA THR A 208 -1.22 8.26 9.13
C THR A 208 -0.57 8.27 7.75
N ALA A 209 -0.55 7.13 7.06
CA ALA A 209 0.00 7.04 5.72
C ALA A 209 -0.82 7.86 4.71
N GLU A 210 -2.16 7.88 4.84
CA GLU A 210 -3.02 8.78 4.04
C GLU A 210 -2.69 10.25 4.29
N TYR A 211 -2.58 10.64 5.57
CA TYR A 211 -2.18 12.00 5.93
C TYR A 211 -0.83 12.36 5.31
N CYS A 212 0.18 11.50 5.45
CA CYS A 212 1.51 11.74 4.88
C CYS A 212 1.49 11.81 3.35
N HIS A 213 0.71 10.96 2.67
CA HIS A 213 0.52 11.00 1.22
C HIS A 213 -0.02 12.35 0.75
N GLN A 214 -1.08 12.84 1.41
CA GLN A 214 -1.67 14.13 1.06
C GLN A 214 -0.69 15.28 1.37
N THR A 215 -0.13 15.31 2.58
CA THR A 215 0.74 16.40 3.03
C THR A 215 2.07 16.44 2.27
N SER A 216 2.57 15.31 1.76
CA SER A 216 3.74 15.32 0.86
C SER A 216 3.43 16.02 -0.46
N GLY A 217 2.23 15.84 -1.03
CA GLY A 217 1.82 16.54 -2.25
C GLY A 217 1.75 18.06 -2.05
N GLU A 218 1.12 18.49 -0.96
CA GLU A 218 1.02 19.91 -0.61
C GLU A 218 2.39 20.54 -0.31
N LEU A 219 3.31 19.76 0.28
CA LEU A 219 4.70 20.18 0.48
C LEU A 219 5.40 20.43 -0.87
N ALA A 220 5.22 19.55 -1.86
CA ALA A 220 5.78 19.74 -3.20
C ALA A 220 5.22 21.01 -3.85
N GLU A 221 3.90 21.24 -3.81
CA GLU A 221 3.30 22.46 -4.35
C GLU A 221 3.87 23.73 -3.69
N ASN A 222 4.08 23.69 -2.37
CA ASN A 222 4.66 24.81 -1.64
C ASN A 222 6.11 25.08 -2.06
N VAL A 223 6.94 24.03 -2.14
CA VAL A 223 8.33 24.15 -2.58
C VAL A 223 8.41 24.66 -4.03
N ALA A 224 7.57 24.16 -4.92
CA ALA A 224 7.50 24.59 -6.32
C ALA A 224 7.18 26.09 -6.47
N LYS A 225 6.35 26.65 -5.59
CA LYS A 225 6.02 28.09 -5.57
C LYS A 225 7.17 28.98 -5.06
N MET A 226 8.10 28.42 -4.27
CA MET A 226 9.19 29.18 -3.65
C MET A 226 10.54 29.04 -4.36
N ILE A 227 10.77 27.90 -5.02
CA ILE A 227 12.04 27.58 -5.69
C ILE A 227 12.19 28.33 -7.01
N ASN A 228 13.42 28.50 -7.48
CA ASN A 228 13.71 29.07 -8.80
C ASN A 228 12.98 28.28 -9.91
N PRO A 229 12.30 28.95 -10.87
CA PRO A 229 11.54 28.30 -11.94
C PRO A 229 12.28 27.19 -12.69
N GLN A 230 13.60 27.27 -12.83
CA GLN A 230 14.41 26.23 -13.49
C GLN A 230 14.36 24.85 -12.80
N PHE A 231 13.97 24.81 -11.52
CA PHE A 231 13.83 23.59 -10.72
C PHE A 231 12.38 23.23 -10.42
N ALA A 232 11.43 24.14 -10.64
CA ALA A 232 10.04 23.95 -10.24
C ALA A 232 9.43 22.67 -10.85
N ASP A 233 9.68 22.42 -12.13
CA ASP A 233 9.19 21.23 -12.85
C ASP A 233 9.81 19.91 -12.35
N LYS A 234 10.89 19.98 -11.57
CA LYS A 234 11.55 18.81 -10.97
C LYS A 234 11.07 18.53 -9.56
N VAL A 235 10.25 19.40 -8.97
CA VAL A 235 9.69 19.22 -7.63
C VAL A 235 8.51 18.27 -7.71
N ASP A 236 8.78 16.99 -7.44
CA ASP A 236 7.78 15.92 -7.49
C ASP A 236 7.80 15.09 -6.20
N MET A 237 6.63 14.67 -5.72
CA MET A 237 6.47 13.79 -4.56
C MET A 237 5.78 12.46 -4.92
N SER A 238 5.56 12.18 -6.21
CA SER A 238 4.84 11.00 -6.68
C SER A 238 5.43 9.69 -6.14
N GLU A 239 6.76 9.53 -6.16
CA GLU A 239 7.40 8.32 -5.60
C GLU A 239 7.19 8.18 -4.08
N VAL A 240 7.19 9.30 -3.35
CA VAL A 240 6.95 9.30 -1.89
C VAL A 240 5.50 8.95 -1.59
N GLN A 241 4.57 9.51 -2.38
CA GLN A 241 3.15 9.19 -2.32
C GLN A 241 2.89 7.72 -2.66
N ASP A 242 3.59 7.17 -3.65
CA ASP A 242 3.52 5.74 -3.98
C ASP A 242 3.99 4.85 -2.80
N GLU A 243 5.03 5.23 -2.06
CA GLU A 243 5.46 4.50 -0.85
C GLU A 243 4.39 4.52 0.25
N PHE A 244 3.80 5.68 0.55
CA PHE A 244 2.70 5.75 1.53
C PHE A 244 1.45 4.97 1.06
N SER A 245 1.14 5.00 -0.23
CA SER A 245 0.08 4.19 -0.85
C SER A 245 0.34 2.68 -0.67
N ALA A 246 1.59 2.25 -0.79
CA ALA A 246 2.00 0.88 -0.54
C ALA A 246 1.83 0.49 0.95
N VAL A 247 2.15 1.40 1.87
CA VAL A 247 1.89 1.21 3.32
C VAL A 247 0.40 1.03 3.58
N ILE A 248 -0.46 1.90 3.04
CA ILE A 248 -1.93 1.79 3.19
C ILE A 248 -2.42 0.42 2.71
N THR A 249 -2.05 0.05 1.48
CA THR A 249 -2.47 -1.23 0.88
C THR A 249 -2.03 -2.41 1.74
N LYS A 250 -0.76 -2.42 2.18
CA LYS A 250 -0.22 -3.49 3.02
C LYS A 250 -0.93 -3.56 4.37
N ALA A 251 -1.19 -2.42 5.00
CA ALA A 251 -1.87 -2.33 6.29
C ALA A 251 -3.31 -2.88 6.21
N LEU A 252 -4.08 -2.47 5.20
CA LEU A 252 -5.44 -3.00 4.96
C LEU A 252 -5.44 -4.50 4.70
N MET A 253 -4.51 -5.01 3.89
CA MET A 253 -4.36 -6.45 3.68
C MET A 253 -3.96 -7.20 4.96
N THR A 254 -3.19 -6.57 5.85
CA THR A 254 -2.80 -7.16 7.14
C THR A 254 -4.01 -7.34 8.05
N LEU A 255 -4.96 -6.40 8.05
CA LEU A 255 -6.25 -6.56 8.73
C LEU A 255 -7.07 -7.73 8.16
N VAL A 256 -7.14 -7.83 6.82
CA VAL A 256 -7.86 -8.93 6.16
C VAL A 256 -7.26 -10.28 6.57
N HIS A 257 -5.94 -10.47 6.44
CA HIS A 257 -5.27 -11.72 6.84
C HIS A 257 -5.37 -12.01 8.35
N GLY A 258 -5.42 -10.97 9.19
CA GLY A 258 -5.66 -11.09 10.63
C GLY A 258 -7.01 -11.76 10.92
N LEU A 259 -8.08 -11.25 10.29
CA LEU A 259 -9.41 -11.84 10.40
C LEU A 259 -9.51 -13.22 9.74
N GLU A 260 -8.85 -13.42 8.61
CA GLU A 260 -8.79 -14.75 7.97
C GLU A 260 -8.17 -15.79 8.91
N THR A 261 -7.11 -15.42 9.64
CA THR A 261 -6.44 -16.32 10.58
C THR A 261 -7.37 -16.69 11.75
N LYS A 262 -8.14 -15.72 12.27
CA LYS A 262 -9.16 -15.97 13.29
C LYS A 262 -10.29 -16.87 12.74
N PHE A 263 -10.76 -16.58 11.52
CA PHE A 263 -11.80 -17.36 10.84
C PHE A 263 -11.35 -18.79 10.53
N ASP A 264 -10.09 -19.00 10.15
CA ASP A 264 -9.51 -20.34 9.91
C ASP A 264 -9.55 -21.22 11.16
N ALA A 265 -9.41 -20.66 12.35
CA ALA A 265 -9.54 -21.43 13.60
C ALA A 265 -10.95 -22.02 13.74
N GLU A 266 -11.98 -21.22 13.43
CA GLU A 266 -13.38 -21.69 13.41
C GLU A 266 -13.65 -22.69 12.29
N MET A 267 -12.98 -22.54 11.13
CA MET A 267 -13.05 -23.54 10.06
C MET A 267 -12.43 -24.87 10.48
N VAL A 268 -11.33 -24.85 11.22
CA VAL A 268 -10.77 -26.07 11.81
C VAL A 268 -11.75 -26.70 12.80
N ALA A 269 -12.41 -25.90 13.65
CA ALA A 269 -13.46 -26.39 14.54
C ALA A 269 -14.62 -27.04 13.77
N MET A 270 -15.10 -26.42 12.69
CA MET A 270 -16.12 -26.96 11.80
C MET A 270 -15.75 -28.35 11.26
N THR A 271 -14.50 -28.55 10.84
CA THR A 271 -14.05 -29.86 10.32
C THR A 271 -13.98 -30.97 11.38
N ARG A 272 -13.98 -30.62 12.67
CA ARG A 272 -13.94 -31.56 13.80
C ARG A 272 -15.32 -31.98 14.29
N VAL A 273 -16.38 -31.29 13.86
CA VAL A 273 -17.76 -31.67 14.18
C VAL A 273 -18.04 -33.06 13.58
N PRO A 274 -18.67 -33.99 14.34
CA PRO A 274 -18.91 -35.36 13.90
C PRO A 274 -20.11 -35.46 12.93
N TRP A 275 -20.00 -34.84 11.75
CA TRP A 275 -21.07 -34.75 10.74
C TRP A 275 -21.64 -36.10 10.28
N ALA A 276 -20.86 -37.18 10.40
CA ALA A 276 -21.25 -38.53 10.01
C ALA A 276 -22.21 -39.21 11.01
N THR A 277 -22.14 -38.85 12.28
CA THR A 277 -22.85 -39.53 13.38
C THR A 277 -23.79 -38.59 14.14
N LEU A 278 -24.11 -37.44 13.54
CA LEU A 278 -25.05 -36.49 14.12
C LEU A 278 -26.47 -37.08 14.10
N GLU A 279 -27.07 -37.30 15.27
CA GLU A 279 -28.36 -38.00 15.38
C GLU A 279 -29.56 -37.08 15.08
N SER A 280 -29.48 -35.81 15.45
CA SER A 280 -30.56 -34.83 15.28
C SER A 280 -30.04 -33.46 14.86
N VAL A 281 -30.86 -32.73 14.13
CA VAL A 281 -30.67 -31.29 13.87
C VAL A 281 -31.05 -30.51 15.14
N GLY A 282 -30.25 -29.52 15.50
CA GLY A 282 -30.44 -28.67 16.66
C GLY A 282 -30.15 -27.19 16.36
N ASP A 283 -29.70 -26.47 17.38
CA ASP A 283 -29.29 -25.06 17.25
C ASP A 283 -28.00 -24.90 16.43
N GLN A 284 -27.60 -23.65 16.21
CA GLN A 284 -26.38 -23.32 15.47
C GLN A 284 -25.14 -23.92 16.13
N SER A 285 -24.24 -24.49 15.31
CA SER A 285 -22.98 -25.07 15.79
C SER A 285 -22.04 -24.02 16.43
N GLU A 286 -21.21 -24.43 17.37
CA GLU A 286 -20.31 -23.54 18.12
C GLU A 286 -19.40 -22.68 17.25
N TYR A 287 -18.90 -23.22 16.13
CA TYR A 287 -18.02 -22.48 15.22
C TYR A 287 -18.74 -21.27 14.57
N VAL A 288 -20.08 -21.34 14.39
CA VAL A 288 -20.88 -20.22 13.88
C VAL A 288 -20.90 -19.09 14.90
N ASN A 289 -21.03 -19.42 16.19
CA ASN A 289 -20.96 -18.46 17.28
C ASN A 289 -19.56 -17.84 17.38
N GLY A 290 -18.51 -18.63 17.19
CA GLY A 290 -17.12 -18.16 17.11
C GLY A 290 -16.93 -17.13 15.98
N ILE A 291 -17.41 -17.43 14.77
CA ILE A 291 -17.39 -16.51 13.62
C ILE A 291 -18.11 -15.20 13.95
N SER A 292 -19.32 -15.29 14.53
CA SER A 292 -20.10 -14.12 14.95
C SER A 292 -19.32 -13.26 15.94
N SER A 293 -18.73 -13.87 16.97
CA SER A 293 -17.94 -13.18 17.99
C SER A 293 -16.71 -12.45 17.42
N ILE A 294 -15.98 -13.10 16.51
CA ILE A 294 -14.81 -12.50 15.83
C ILE A 294 -15.25 -11.24 15.05
N LEU A 295 -16.35 -11.33 14.29
CA LEU A 295 -16.78 -10.24 13.44
C LEU A 295 -17.43 -9.10 14.24
N SER A 296 -18.25 -9.43 15.25
CA SER A 296 -18.87 -8.42 16.12
C SER A 296 -17.87 -7.64 16.98
N SER A 297 -16.71 -8.23 17.30
CA SER A 297 -15.64 -7.54 18.04
C SER A 297 -14.79 -6.64 17.15
N SER A 298 -14.33 -7.14 16.00
CA SER A 298 -13.39 -6.41 15.14
C SER A 298 -14.07 -5.39 14.22
N ILE A 299 -15.18 -5.74 13.56
CA ILE A 299 -15.75 -4.93 12.48
C ILE A 299 -16.18 -3.52 12.92
N PRO A 300 -16.86 -3.31 14.07
CA PRO A 300 -17.24 -1.97 14.50
C PRO A 300 -16.04 -1.05 14.78
N VAL A 301 -14.94 -1.62 15.28
CA VAL A 301 -13.70 -0.88 15.55
C VAL A 301 -13.08 -0.41 14.24
N LEU A 302 -12.95 -1.32 13.26
CA LEU A 302 -12.39 -0.99 11.95
C LEU A 302 -13.24 0.04 11.21
N GLY A 303 -14.57 -0.12 11.22
CA GLY A 303 -15.50 0.81 10.57
C GLY A 303 -15.54 2.20 11.23
N THR A 304 -15.18 2.30 12.51
CA THR A 304 -15.08 3.60 13.21
C THR A 304 -13.75 4.30 12.96
N LEU A 305 -12.65 3.54 12.85
CA LEU A 305 -11.31 4.12 12.73
C LEU A 305 -10.87 4.39 11.30
N LEU A 306 -11.36 3.63 10.32
CA LEU A 306 -11.02 3.80 8.91
C LEU A 306 -11.99 4.76 8.20
N SER A 307 -11.50 5.46 7.19
CA SER A 307 -12.39 6.21 6.29
C SER A 307 -13.34 5.27 5.55
N PRO A 308 -14.55 5.73 5.14
CA PRO A 308 -15.51 4.89 4.40
C PRO A 308 -14.92 4.28 3.12
N THR A 309 -13.97 5.00 2.51
CA THR A 309 -13.22 4.57 1.33
C THR A 309 -12.34 3.35 1.64
N TYR A 310 -11.45 3.45 2.64
CA TYR A 310 -10.58 2.32 2.99
C TYR A 310 -11.34 1.17 3.63
N PHE A 311 -12.39 1.46 4.40
CA PHE A 311 -13.25 0.43 4.95
C PHE A 311 -13.98 -0.34 3.85
N GLN A 312 -14.49 0.33 2.80
CA GLN A 312 -15.06 -0.36 1.64
C GLN A 312 -14.04 -1.27 0.94
N TYR A 313 -12.81 -0.77 0.71
CA TYR A 313 -11.75 -1.59 0.12
C TYR A 313 -11.44 -2.83 0.96
N PHE A 314 -11.38 -2.67 2.29
CA PHE A 314 -11.23 -3.78 3.23
C PHE A 314 -12.38 -4.78 3.11
N LEU A 315 -13.64 -4.31 3.08
CA LEU A 315 -14.82 -5.16 2.95
C LEU A 315 -14.80 -5.97 1.64
N ASP A 316 -14.48 -5.34 0.51
CA ASP A 316 -14.41 -6.03 -0.78
C ASP A 316 -13.40 -7.19 -0.75
N LYS A 317 -12.28 -6.99 -0.07
CA LYS A 317 -11.21 -7.99 0.08
C LYS A 317 -11.58 -9.07 1.07
N LEU A 318 -12.25 -8.72 2.16
CA LEU A 318 -12.78 -9.66 3.14
C LEU A 318 -13.85 -10.56 2.51
N ALA A 319 -14.78 -10.00 1.72
CA ALA A 319 -15.79 -10.77 0.98
C ALA A 319 -15.16 -11.75 -0.01
N ALA A 320 -14.14 -11.29 -0.74
CA ALA A 320 -13.39 -12.12 -1.68
C ALA A 320 -12.63 -13.27 -1.02
N SER A 321 -12.53 -13.29 0.32
CA SER A 321 -11.81 -14.31 1.07
C SER A 321 -12.73 -15.23 1.88
N LEU A 322 -13.57 -14.70 2.77
CA LEU A 322 -14.28 -15.51 3.77
C LEU A 322 -15.26 -16.51 3.16
N GLY A 323 -16.06 -16.09 2.16
CA GLY A 323 -17.04 -16.96 1.49
C GLY A 323 -16.38 -18.14 0.77
N PRO A 324 -15.43 -17.90 -0.14
CA PRO A 324 -14.67 -18.98 -0.80
C PRO A 324 -13.95 -19.89 0.20
N ARG A 325 -13.39 -19.33 1.27
CA ARG A 325 -12.70 -20.08 2.33
C ARG A 325 -13.67 -21.00 3.09
N PHE A 326 -14.88 -20.53 3.41
CA PHE A 326 -15.92 -21.37 4.00
C PHE A 326 -16.29 -22.54 3.07
N TYR A 327 -16.60 -22.24 1.80
CA TYR A 327 -16.91 -23.24 0.78
C TYR A 327 -15.84 -24.33 0.66
N LEU A 328 -14.56 -23.93 0.62
CA LEU A 328 -13.44 -24.87 0.53
C LEU A 328 -13.26 -25.74 1.78
N ASN A 329 -13.61 -25.24 2.97
CA ASN A 329 -13.50 -26.03 4.20
C ASN A 329 -14.59 -27.11 4.31
N ILE A 330 -15.73 -26.97 3.63
CA ILE A 330 -16.73 -28.06 3.54
C ILE A 330 -16.10 -29.30 2.89
N TYR A 331 -15.27 -29.13 1.86
CA TYR A 331 -14.54 -30.24 1.24
C TYR A 331 -13.46 -30.88 2.12
N LYS A 332 -13.10 -30.26 3.25
CA LYS A 332 -12.16 -30.86 4.21
C LYS A 332 -12.88 -31.74 5.25
N CYS A 333 -14.20 -31.66 5.33
CA CYS A 333 -14.98 -32.64 6.07
C CYS A 333 -14.84 -34.02 5.41
N LYS A 334 -14.98 -35.09 6.19
CA LYS A 334 -14.79 -36.46 5.68
C LYS A 334 -16.07 -37.04 5.10
N HIS A 335 -17.02 -37.31 5.99
CA HIS A 335 -18.33 -37.86 5.67
C HIS A 335 -19.38 -37.02 6.38
N ILE A 336 -20.40 -36.64 5.63
CA ILE A 336 -21.52 -35.82 6.06
C ILE A 336 -22.78 -36.65 5.84
N SER A 337 -23.41 -37.07 6.94
CA SER A 337 -24.69 -37.79 6.91
C SER A 337 -25.82 -36.88 6.42
N GLU A 338 -27.01 -37.44 6.16
CA GLU A 338 -28.18 -36.63 5.81
C GLU A 338 -28.50 -35.61 6.92
N THR A 339 -28.61 -36.04 8.17
CA THR A 339 -28.82 -35.17 9.33
C THR A 339 -27.69 -34.14 9.49
N GLY A 340 -26.44 -34.56 9.30
CA GLY A 340 -25.28 -33.66 9.34
C GLY A 340 -25.32 -32.59 8.24
N ALA A 341 -25.76 -32.94 7.04
CA ALA A 341 -25.91 -32.00 5.93
C ALA A 341 -27.06 -31.02 6.17
N GLN A 342 -28.16 -31.46 6.80
CA GLN A 342 -29.25 -30.57 7.22
C GLN A 342 -28.75 -29.54 8.25
N GLN A 343 -28.02 -29.97 9.28
CA GLN A 343 -27.43 -29.07 10.27
C GLN A 343 -26.42 -28.10 9.64
N MET A 344 -25.49 -28.59 8.82
CA MET A 344 -24.49 -27.74 8.17
C MET A 344 -25.14 -26.73 7.20
N LEU A 345 -26.29 -27.07 6.60
CA LEU A 345 -27.04 -26.14 5.76
C LEU A 345 -27.65 -25.00 6.59
N LEU A 346 -28.19 -25.29 7.78
CA LEU A 346 -28.64 -24.26 8.73
C LEU A 346 -27.48 -23.36 9.17
N ASP A 347 -26.34 -23.96 9.53
CA ASP A 347 -25.14 -23.23 9.91
C ASP A 347 -24.63 -22.34 8.75
N THR A 348 -24.70 -22.83 7.51
CA THR A 348 -24.33 -22.07 6.31
C THR A 348 -25.23 -20.85 6.12
N GLN A 349 -26.54 -20.96 6.37
CA GLN A 349 -27.46 -19.82 6.35
C GLN A 349 -27.14 -18.82 7.46
N ALA A 350 -26.82 -19.30 8.66
CA ALA A 350 -26.44 -18.45 9.78
C ALA A 350 -25.15 -17.67 9.47
N VAL A 351 -24.11 -18.35 8.97
CA VAL A 351 -22.86 -17.70 8.54
C VAL A 351 -23.12 -16.69 7.43
N LYS A 352 -23.97 -17.02 6.44
CA LYS A 352 -24.33 -16.08 5.37
C LYS A 352 -24.99 -14.81 5.92
N THR A 353 -25.93 -14.94 6.86
CA THR A 353 -26.56 -13.79 7.51
C THR A 353 -25.53 -12.95 8.26
N ILE A 354 -24.66 -13.57 9.06
CA ILE A 354 -23.58 -12.88 9.78
C ILE A 354 -22.68 -12.10 8.80
N LEU A 355 -22.29 -12.73 7.68
CA LEU A 355 -21.45 -12.07 6.68
C LEU A 355 -22.19 -10.91 5.99
N LEU A 356 -23.48 -11.04 5.70
CA LEU A 356 -24.29 -9.97 5.09
C LEU A 356 -24.48 -8.77 6.02
N ASP A 357 -24.41 -8.96 7.34
CA ASP A 357 -24.53 -7.90 8.34
C ASP A 357 -23.22 -7.12 8.56
N ILE A 358 -22.07 -7.60 8.05
CA ILE A 358 -20.75 -6.95 8.24
C ILE A 358 -20.76 -5.45 7.87
N PRO A 359 -21.25 -5.02 6.69
CA PRO A 359 -21.27 -3.58 6.36
C PRO A 359 -22.07 -2.76 7.37
N ALA A 360 -23.19 -3.29 7.87
CA ALA A 360 -24.02 -2.62 8.86
C ALA A 360 -23.32 -2.50 10.22
N LEU A 361 -22.63 -3.57 10.67
CA LEU A 361 -21.80 -3.54 11.88
C LEU A 361 -20.71 -2.47 11.83
N GLY A 362 -20.12 -2.25 10.66
CA GLY A 362 -19.14 -1.20 10.41
C GLY A 362 -19.72 0.17 10.05
N LYS A 363 -21.05 0.35 10.10
CA LYS A 363 -21.77 1.58 9.69
C LYS A 363 -21.47 2.03 8.25
N GLN A 364 -21.15 1.08 7.37
CA GLN A 364 -20.88 1.32 5.95
C GLN A 364 -22.18 1.24 5.14
N SER A 365 -22.58 2.37 4.55
CA SER A 365 -23.77 2.45 3.69
C SER A 365 -23.41 2.40 2.20
N THR A 366 -22.32 3.05 1.81
CA THR A 366 -21.82 3.09 0.43
C THR A 366 -21.17 1.77 0.04
N GLY A 367 -21.49 1.20 -1.13
CA GLY A 367 -20.87 -0.03 -1.63
C GLY A 367 -21.40 -1.34 -1.03
N ALA A 368 -22.22 -1.27 0.03
CA ALA A 368 -22.79 -2.45 0.70
C ALA A 368 -23.55 -3.39 -0.25
N ALA A 369 -24.27 -2.86 -1.25
CA ALA A 369 -25.02 -3.69 -2.20
C ALA A 369 -24.12 -4.61 -3.05
N SER A 370 -22.94 -4.13 -3.47
CA SER A 370 -21.98 -4.94 -4.23
C SER A 370 -21.37 -6.03 -3.37
N TYR A 371 -21.01 -5.67 -2.13
CA TYR A 371 -20.56 -6.61 -1.10
C TYR A 371 -21.59 -7.72 -0.86
N SER A 372 -22.85 -7.37 -0.58
CA SER A 372 -23.92 -8.33 -0.30
C SER A 372 -24.20 -9.25 -1.47
N LYS A 373 -24.14 -8.76 -2.71
CA LYS A 373 -24.27 -9.58 -3.92
C LYS A 373 -23.14 -10.60 -4.03
N PHE A 374 -21.90 -10.19 -3.76
CA PHE A 374 -20.74 -11.09 -3.79
C PHE A 374 -20.85 -12.18 -2.73
N VAL A 375 -21.10 -11.80 -1.47
CA VAL A 375 -21.28 -12.75 -0.36
C VAL A 375 -22.42 -13.72 -0.65
N SER A 376 -23.57 -13.23 -1.12
CA SER A 376 -24.72 -14.08 -1.46
C SER A 376 -24.38 -15.11 -2.53
N ARG A 377 -23.59 -14.73 -3.53
CA ARG A 377 -23.14 -15.63 -4.59
C ARG A 377 -22.20 -16.71 -4.06
N GLU A 378 -21.17 -16.33 -3.30
CA GLU A 378 -20.19 -17.31 -2.79
C GLU A 378 -20.81 -18.25 -1.75
N MET A 379 -21.63 -17.73 -0.83
CA MET A 379 -22.35 -18.57 0.14
C MET A 379 -23.41 -19.43 -0.54
N GLY A 380 -24.03 -18.95 -1.63
CA GLY A 380 -24.96 -19.73 -2.45
C GLY A 380 -24.33 -21.00 -3.03
N LYS A 381 -23.02 -20.99 -3.35
CA LYS A 381 -22.29 -22.20 -3.79
C LYS A 381 -22.17 -23.24 -2.67
N ALA A 382 -21.93 -22.81 -1.43
CA ALA A 382 -21.90 -23.70 -0.27
C ALA A 382 -23.28 -24.32 -0.01
N GLU A 383 -24.35 -23.52 -0.09
CA GLU A 383 -25.72 -24.04 0.01
C GLU A 383 -26.04 -25.05 -1.09
N ALA A 384 -25.66 -24.76 -2.33
CA ALA A 384 -25.87 -25.63 -3.48
C ALA A 384 -25.15 -26.98 -3.27
N LEU A 385 -23.89 -26.95 -2.84
CA LEU A 385 -23.12 -28.15 -2.51
C LEU A 385 -23.85 -29.01 -1.46
N LEU A 386 -24.29 -28.42 -0.35
CA LEU A 386 -24.98 -29.16 0.71
C LEU A 386 -26.34 -29.72 0.25
N LYS A 387 -27.06 -28.98 -0.60
CA LYS A 387 -28.29 -29.48 -1.24
C LYS A 387 -28.04 -30.67 -2.17
N VAL A 388 -26.89 -30.72 -2.85
CA VAL A 388 -26.48 -31.91 -3.62
C VAL A 388 -26.21 -33.07 -2.67
N ILE A 389 -25.51 -32.87 -1.55
CA ILE A 389 -25.30 -33.91 -0.53
C ILE A 389 -26.63 -34.45 0.02
N LEU A 390 -27.63 -33.58 0.23
CA LEU A 390 -28.97 -33.95 0.70
C LEU A 390 -29.83 -34.67 -0.35
N SER A 391 -29.48 -34.57 -1.63
CA SER A 391 -30.30 -35.18 -2.69
C SER A 391 -30.28 -36.72 -2.63
N PRO A 392 -31.39 -37.39 -3.02
CA PRO A 392 -31.42 -38.84 -3.16
C PRO A 392 -30.35 -39.34 -4.14
N VAL A 393 -29.82 -40.54 -3.87
CA VAL A 393 -28.73 -41.15 -4.66
C VAL A 393 -29.10 -41.26 -6.14
N ASP A 394 -30.34 -41.60 -6.45
CA ASP A 394 -30.82 -41.77 -7.82
C ASP A 394 -30.89 -40.45 -8.62
N SER A 395 -30.96 -39.30 -7.93
CA SER A 395 -31.11 -37.98 -8.55
C SER A 395 -29.89 -37.07 -8.38
N VAL A 396 -28.87 -37.50 -7.62
CA VAL A 396 -27.74 -36.65 -7.21
C VAL A 396 -26.97 -36.02 -8.39
N ALA A 397 -26.82 -36.77 -9.48
CA ALA A 397 -26.19 -36.29 -10.71
C ALA A 397 -26.99 -35.15 -11.37
N ASN A 398 -28.32 -35.25 -11.37
CA ASN A 398 -29.21 -34.22 -11.93
C ASN A 398 -29.24 -32.98 -11.03
N THR A 399 -29.31 -33.17 -9.71
CA THR A 399 -29.24 -32.07 -8.75
C THR A 399 -27.92 -31.32 -8.84
N TYR A 400 -26.79 -32.02 -9.00
CA TYR A 400 -25.48 -31.39 -9.20
C TYR A 400 -25.45 -30.50 -10.45
N ARG A 401 -25.90 -30.99 -11.60
CA ARG A 401 -25.95 -30.19 -12.83
C ARG A 401 -26.83 -28.94 -12.70
N ALA A 402 -27.95 -29.07 -11.98
CA ALA A 402 -28.89 -27.97 -11.81
C ALA A 402 -28.37 -26.88 -10.85
N LEU A 403 -27.73 -27.28 -9.75
CA LEU A 403 -27.33 -26.34 -8.69
C LEU A 403 -25.88 -25.85 -8.81
N LEU A 404 -25.00 -26.61 -9.47
CA LEU A 404 -23.59 -26.29 -9.68
C LEU A 404 -23.23 -26.45 -11.17
N PRO A 405 -23.80 -25.60 -12.06
CA PRO A 405 -23.62 -25.73 -13.51
C PRO A 405 -22.18 -25.47 -13.97
N GLU A 406 -21.39 -24.70 -13.21
CA GLU A 406 -19.96 -24.46 -13.48
C GLU A 406 -19.05 -25.49 -12.80
N GLY A 407 -19.63 -26.46 -12.09
CA GLY A 407 -18.88 -27.47 -11.35
C GLY A 407 -18.23 -28.52 -12.27
N THR A 408 -17.07 -29.02 -11.85
CA THR A 408 -16.29 -30.02 -12.59
C THR A 408 -16.68 -31.46 -12.21
N PRO A 409 -16.40 -32.47 -13.05
CA PRO A 409 -16.59 -33.88 -12.67
C PRO A 409 -15.77 -34.30 -11.44
N LEU A 410 -14.60 -33.69 -11.24
CA LEU A 410 -13.75 -33.93 -10.07
C LEU A 410 -14.38 -33.39 -8.77
N GLU A 411 -15.00 -32.22 -8.84
CA GLU A 411 -15.77 -31.67 -7.71
C GLU A 411 -16.99 -32.55 -7.41
N PHE A 412 -17.71 -33.02 -8.44
CA PHE A 412 -18.82 -33.94 -8.26
C PHE A 412 -18.38 -35.22 -7.54
N GLN A 413 -17.28 -35.83 -7.96
CA GLN A 413 -16.70 -37.00 -7.29
C GLN A 413 -16.41 -36.73 -5.81
N ARG A 414 -15.81 -35.57 -5.49
CA ARG A 414 -15.57 -35.17 -4.09
C ARG A 414 -16.85 -35.00 -3.30
N ILE A 415 -17.93 -34.48 -3.89
CA ILE A 415 -19.24 -34.37 -3.22
C ILE A 415 -19.83 -35.75 -2.93
N LEU A 416 -19.66 -36.72 -3.85
CA LEU A 416 -20.09 -38.11 -3.60
C LEU A 416 -19.29 -38.78 -2.47
N ASP A 417 -18.00 -38.45 -2.35
CA ASP A 417 -17.16 -38.87 -1.22
C ASP A 417 -17.65 -38.24 0.11
N LEU A 418 -17.97 -36.95 0.12
CA LEU A 418 -18.57 -36.27 1.28
C LEU A 418 -19.90 -36.89 1.70
N LYS A 419 -20.74 -37.29 0.73
CA LYS A 419 -22.02 -37.99 1.00
C LYS A 419 -21.82 -39.41 1.55
N GLY A 420 -20.61 -39.96 1.51
CA GLY A 420 -20.28 -41.27 2.10
C GLY A 420 -20.71 -42.47 1.26
N LEU A 421 -20.94 -42.29 -0.04
CA LEU A 421 -21.33 -43.39 -0.92
C LEU A 421 -20.21 -44.41 -1.09
N LYS A 422 -20.56 -45.69 -1.24
CA LYS A 422 -19.57 -46.75 -1.51
C LYS A 422 -18.97 -46.57 -2.90
N LYS A 423 -17.71 -46.97 -3.07
CA LYS A 423 -16.98 -46.81 -4.34
C LYS A 423 -17.67 -47.47 -5.54
N ALA A 424 -18.36 -48.60 -5.34
CA ALA A 424 -19.14 -49.25 -6.39
C ALA A 424 -20.31 -48.37 -6.87
N ASP A 425 -21.08 -47.81 -5.94
CA ASP A 425 -22.23 -46.95 -6.23
C ASP A 425 -21.77 -45.63 -6.87
N GLN A 426 -20.67 -45.05 -6.37
CA GLN A 426 -20.06 -43.86 -6.96
C GLN A 426 -19.67 -44.09 -8.43
N GLN A 427 -19.08 -45.23 -8.76
CA GLN A 427 -18.64 -45.54 -10.12
C GLN A 427 -19.81 -45.58 -11.10
N ALA A 428 -20.92 -46.22 -10.71
CA ALA A 428 -22.13 -46.27 -11.52
C ALA A 428 -22.71 -44.86 -11.78
N ILE A 429 -22.77 -44.02 -10.73
CA ILE A 429 -23.28 -42.64 -10.82
C ILE A 429 -22.36 -41.77 -11.68
N LEU A 430 -21.04 -41.92 -11.57
CA LEU A 430 -20.07 -41.15 -12.37
C LEU A 430 -20.11 -41.55 -13.85
N GLU A 431 -20.33 -42.83 -14.16
CA GLU A 431 -20.49 -43.29 -15.53
C GLU A 431 -21.76 -42.72 -16.17
N ASP A 432 -22.88 -42.73 -15.45
CA ASP A 432 -24.10 -42.06 -15.91
C ASP A 432 -23.91 -40.54 -16.04
N PHE A 433 -23.16 -39.94 -15.12
CA PHE A 433 -22.85 -38.52 -15.14
C PHE A 433 -22.06 -38.12 -16.41
N ASN A 434 -21.05 -38.92 -16.77
CA ASN A 434 -20.20 -38.66 -17.93
C ASN A 434 -20.91 -38.95 -19.27
N LYS A 435 -21.83 -39.93 -19.31
CA LYS A 435 -22.64 -40.22 -20.52
C LYS A 435 -23.54 -39.05 -20.93
N HIS A 436 -24.01 -38.28 -19.94
CA HIS A 436 -24.90 -37.13 -20.14
C HIS A 436 -24.17 -35.78 -19.98
N ALA A 437 -22.83 -35.76 -20.00
CA ALA A 437 -22.09 -34.51 -20.05
C ALA A 437 -22.28 -33.86 -21.45
N PRO A 438 -22.50 -32.54 -21.54
CA PRO A 438 -22.60 -31.87 -22.83
C PRO A 438 -21.32 -32.12 -23.63
N ALA A 439 -21.47 -32.59 -24.87
CA ALA A 439 -20.33 -32.86 -25.74
C ALA A 439 -19.44 -31.61 -25.84
N PRO A 440 -18.10 -31.72 -25.78
CA PRO A 440 -17.24 -30.59 -26.06
C PRO A 440 -17.59 -30.06 -27.45
N ALA A 441 -17.80 -28.74 -27.56
CA ALA A 441 -18.08 -28.08 -28.82
C ALA A 441 -17.08 -28.57 -29.88
N PRO A 442 -17.52 -28.89 -31.12
CA PRO A 442 -16.65 -29.48 -32.12
C PRO A 442 -15.46 -28.55 -32.34
N ALA A 443 -14.26 -29.04 -32.02
CA ALA A 443 -13.03 -28.40 -32.43
C ALA A 443 -13.07 -28.23 -33.95
N ILE A 444 -13.07 -26.98 -34.41
CA ILE A 444 -12.88 -26.64 -35.81
C ILE A 444 -11.58 -27.32 -36.24
N LYS A 445 -11.69 -28.35 -37.07
CA LYS A 445 -10.54 -29.06 -37.63
C LYS A 445 -9.81 -28.10 -38.56
N HIS A 446 -8.74 -27.47 -38.07
CA HIS A 446 -7.72 -26.93 -38.97
C HIS A 446 -6.99 -28.11 -39.62
N PRO A 447 -6.72 -28.10 -40.95
CA PRO A 447 -6.03 -29.19 -41.62
C PRO A 447 -4.57 -29.24 -41.14
N ALA A 448 -4.14 -30.39 -40.64
CA ALA A 448 -2.75 -30.65 -40.31
C ALA A 448 -1.94 -30.85 -41.60
N VAL A 449 -0.93 -30.01 -41.81
CA VAL A 449 0.14 -30.26 -42.78
C VAL A 449 1.16 -31.19 -42.12
N ALA A 450 1.34 -32.38 -42.70
CA ALA A 450 2.31 -33.37 -42.25
C ALA A 450 3.75 -32.96 -42.60
N PRO A 451 4.76 -33.20 -41.73
CA PRO A 451 6.15 -33.12 -42.14
C PRO A 451 6.60 -34.47 -42.71
N THR A 452 7.09 -34.44 -43.94
CA THR A 452 7.66 -35.56 -44.69
C THR A 452 8.98 -36.01 -44.06
N VAL A 453 9.09 -37.30 -43.72
CA VAL A 453 10.34 -37.95 -43.31
C VAL A 453 11.13 -38.34 -44.57
N ALA A 454 12.38 -37.91 -44.66
CA ALA A 454 13.36 -38.44 -45.60
C ALA A 454 14.43 -39.24 -44.85
N THR A 455 14.67 -40.45 -45.32
CA THR A 455 15.71 -41.40 -44.90
C THR A 455 17.13 -40.91 -45.19
N PRO A 456 18.15 -41.47 -44.50
CA PRO A 456 19.29 -41.99 -45.27
C PRO A 456 19.78 -43.38 -44.84
N VAL A 457 20.35 -44.05 -45.84
CA VAL A 457 20.99 -45.36 -45.84
C VAL A 457 22.50 -45.25 -45.53
N ALA A 458 22.99 -46.30 -44.87
CA ALA A 458 24.34 -46.75 -44.50
C ALA A 458 25.61 -46.11 -45.11
N THR A 459 26.66 -46.01 -44.26
CA THR A 459 28.05 -46.40 -44.56
C THR A 459 28.76 -46.90 -43.27
N ALA A 460 29.80 -47.70 -43.45
CA ALA A 460 30.28 -48.75 -42.56
C ALA A 460 31.46 -48.39 -41.62
N SER A 461 31.52 -49.13 -40.48
CA SER A 461 32.67 -49.71 -39.75
C SER A 461 33.98 -48.91 -39.51
N VAL A 462 34.49 -48.90 -38.26
CA VAL A 462 35.53 -49.81 -37.71
C VAL A 462 35.76 -49.55 -36.20
N GLN A 463 36.16 -50.64 -35.52
CA GLN A 463 36.41 -50.99 -34.11
C GLN A 463 37.22 -50.00 -33.24
N ILE A 464 37.15 -50.07 -31.90
CA ILE A 464 38.05 -50.83 -30.98
C ILE A 464 37.33 -51.25 -29.67
N VAL A 465 37.89 -52.28 -29.04
CA VAL A 465 37.37 -53.31 -28.11
C VAL A 465 37.63 -52.98 -26.60
N PRO A 466 37.42 -53.86 -25.58
CA PRO A 466 36.49 -53.62 -24.46
C PRO A 466 37.10 -53.76 -23.04
N SER A 467 36.30 -53.60 -21.96
CA SER A 467 36.51 -54.38 -20.72
C SER A 467 35.29 -54.42 -19.78
N VAL A 468 34.71 -55.62 -19.70
CA VAL A 468 34.25 -56.42 -18.53
C VAL A 468 33.54 -55.73 -17.34
N ALA A 469 32.27 -56.13 -17.11
CA ALA A 469 31.76 -56.57 -15.81
C ALA A 469 30.48 -57.41 -15.96
N THR A 470 30.44 -58.59 -15.31
CA THR A 470 29.30 -59.51 -15.15
C THR A 470 28.66 -59.31 -13.74
N PRO A 471 27.61 -60.05 -13.31
CA PRO A 471 26.31 -59.45 -13.02
C PRO A 471 25.97 -59.43 -11.52
N ALA A 472 25.04 -58.56 -11.11
CA ALA A 472 24.36 -58.70 -9.82
C ALA A 472 22.85 -58.50 -10.02
N VAL A 473 22.11 -59.45 -9.46
CA VAL A 473 20.67 -59.67 -9.60
C VAL A 473 19.92 -58.97 -8.46
N SER A 474 18.81 -58.29 -8.80
CA SER A 474 17.62 -57.98 -7.95
C SER A 474 17.84 -57.01 -6.77
N ILE A 475 16.97 -56.08 -6.37
CA ILE A 475 15.50 -55.94 -6.33
C ILE A 475 15.19 -54.42 -6.32
N THR A 476 14.23 -53.95 -7.14
CA THR A 476 13.66 -52.59 -7.06
C THR A 476 12.32 -52.62 -6.32
N PRO A 477 11.93 -51.49 -5.69
CA PRO A 477 10.59 -50.99 -5.90
C PRO A 477 10.61 -49.57 -6.49
N SER A 478 9.71 -49.37 -7.45
CA SER A 478 9.51 -48.17 -8.26
C SER A 478 9.15 -46.94 -7.43
N MET A 479 9.95 -45.87 -7.55
CA MET A 479 9.64 -44.52 -7.11
C MET A 479 9.32 -43.65 -8.35
N ALA A 480 8.17 -43.91 -8.97
CA ALA A 480 7.66 -43.14 -10.11
C ALA A 480 6.16 -42.91 -9.98
N SER A 481 5.73 -42.18 -8.93
CA SER A 481 4.35 -41.65 -8.89
C SER A 481 4.15 -40.38 -8.04
N LEU A 482 5.23 -39.67 -7.68
CA LEU A 482 5.17 -38.49 -6.80
C LEU A 482 5.63 -37.16 -7.43
N LYS A 483 6.07 -37.15 -8.70
CA LYS A 483 6.49 -35.91 -9.37
C LYS A 483 5.39 -35.15 -10.12
N GLY A 484 4.23 -35.78 -10.37
CA GLY A 484 3.12 -35.15 -11.11
C GLY A 484 2.17 -34.30 -10.26
N ALA A 485 2.08 -34.57 -8.95
CA ALA A 485 1.10 -33.90 -8.07
C ALA A 485 1.64 -32.61 -7.44
N LEU A 486 2.96 -32.49 -7.23
CA LEU A 486 3.58 -31.31 -6.62
C LEU A 486 3.75 -30.15 -7.62
N ALA A 487 4.04 -30.44 -8.89
CA ALA A 487 4.23 -29.41 -9.92
C ALA A 487 2.95 -28.63 -10.24
N ASN A 488 1.78 -29.27 -10.18
CA ASN A 488 0.50 -28.60 -10.46
C ASN A 488 -0.02 -27.76 -9.29
N GLN A 489 0.41 -28.04 -8.06
CA GLN A 489 -0.04 -27.30 -6.88
C GLN A 489 0.74 -25.98 -6.73
N GLU A 490 2.04 -26.00 -7.02
CA GLU A 490 2.88 -24.79 -7.03
C GLU A 490 2.51 -23.84 -8.18
N ASP A 491 2.20 -24.33 -9.38
CA ASP A 491 1.84 -23.46 -10.52
C ASP A 491 0.48 -22.77 -10.37
N VAL A 492 -0.49 -23.41 -9.70
CA VAL A 492 -1.81 -22.83 -9.42
C VAL A 492 -1.75 -21.81 -8.27
N LEU A 493 -1.00 -22.10 -7.20
CA LEU A 493 -0.75 -21.15 -6.11
C LEU A 493 0.12 -19.97 -6.57
N ALA A 494 1.13 -20.20 -7.41
CA ALA A 494 1.98 -19.15 -7.97
C ALA A 494 1.21 -18.25 -8.95
N ARG A 495 0.31 -18.81 -9.79
CA ARG A 495 -0.58 -18.02 -10.67
C ARG A 495 -1.63 -17.23 -9.86
N ALA A 496 -2.22 -17.80 -8.82
CA ALA A 496 -3.13 -17.07 -7.92
C ALA A 496 -2.40 -15.94 -7.16
N ALA A 497 -1.17 -16.18 -6.71
CA ALA A 497 -0.33 -15.18 -6.04
C ALA A 497 0.20 -14.09 -7.00
N ALA A 498 0.45 -14.41 -8.28
CA ALA A 498 0.86 -13.44 -9.30
C ALA A 498 -0.29 -12.54 -9.79
N LEU A 499 -1.50 -13.10 -9.94
CA LEU A 499 -2.72 -12.34 -10.24
C LEU A 499 -3.13 -11.41 -9.08
N GLY A 500 -2.94 -11.84 -7.83
CA GLY A 500 -3.21 -11.01 -6.65
C GLY A 500 -2.28 -9.81 -6.49
N ARG A 501 -0.99 -9.93 -6.82
CA ARG A 501 0.01 -8.86 -6.63
C ARG A 501 -0.07 -7.75 -7.68
N GLY A 502 -0.34 -8.07 -8.95
CA GLY A 502 -0.45 -7.06 -10.02
C GLY A 502 -1.81 -6.35 -10.09
N ALA A 503 -2.89 -7.05 -9.73
CA ALA A 503 -4.24 -6.48 -9.72
C ALA A 503 -4.50 -5.61 -8.48
N ALA A 504 -3.88 -5.93 -7.34
CA ALA A 504 -4.03 -5.14 -6.11
C ALA A 504 -3.41 -3.74 -6.23
N THR A 505 -2.22 -3.61 -6.82
CA THR A 505 -1.53 -2.31 -7.00
C THR A 505 -2.18 -1.46 -8.08
N THR A 506 -2.55 -2.06 -9.23
CA THR A 506 -3.24 -1.37 -10.33
C THR A 506 -4.66 -0.94 -9.93
N GLY A 507 -5.39 -1.82 -9.24
CA GLY A 507 -6.71 -1.52 -8.70
C GLY A 507 -6.68 -0.42 -7.64
N PHE A 508 -5.65 -0.41 -6.79
CA PHE A 508 -5.47 0.62 -5.76
C PHE A 508 -5.09 1.98 -6.35
N LYS A 509 -4.18 2.06 -7.35
CA LYS A 509 -3.89 3.32 -8.05
C LYS A 509 -5.13 3.89 -8.75
N ARG A 510 -5.95 3.02 -9.37
CA ARG A 510 -7.23 3.43 -9.98
C ARG A 510 -8.26 3.87 -8.94
N PHE A 511 -8.24 3.28 -7.76
CA PHE A 511 -9.10 3.64 -6.63
C PHE A 511 -8.71 4.97 -5.97
N LEU A 512 -7.41 5.23 -5.77
CA LEU A 512 -6.91 6.52 -5.30
C LEU A 512 -7.26 7.65 -6.29
N ALA A 513 -7.07 7.42 -7.60
CA ALA A 513 -7.45 8.40 -8.63
C ALA A 513 -8.97 8.73 -8.60
N LEU A 514 -9.83 7.75 -8.32
CA LEU A 514 -11.27 7.96 -8.14
C LEU A 514 -11.60 8.70 -6.83
N THR A 515 -10.77 8.54 -5.80
CA THR A 515 -10.92 9.19 -4.50
C THR A 515 -10.46 10.65 -4.56
N GLU A 516 -9.37 10.93 -5.28
CA GLU A 516 -8.85 12.28 -5.54
C GLU A 516 -9.88 13.11 -6.33
N ALA A 517 -10.52 12.51 -7.35
CA ALA A 517 -11.63 13.14 -8.08
C ALA A 517 -12.89 13.39 -7.21
N ALA A 518 -13.06 12.67 -6.10
CA ALA A 518 -14.18 12.84 -5.17
C ALA A 518 -13.88 13.84 -4.03
N LYS A 519 -12.60 14.19 -3.81
CA LYS A 519 -12.14 15.04 -2.69
C LYS A 519 -12.15 16.55 -3.03
N ASP A 520 -12.50 16.93 -4.25
CA ASP A 520 -12.66 18.33 -4.70
C ASP A 520 -13.82 19.11 -4.04
N ARG A 521 -14.40 18.60 -2.95
CA ARG A 521 -15.34 19.33 -2.08
C ARG A 521 -14.60 19.82 -0.82
N LYS A 522 -14.35 21.13 -0.85
CA LYS A 522 -13.65 22.01 0.10
C LYS A 522 -13.91 21.79 1.61
N ASP A 523 -12.90 22.25 2.35
CA ASP A 523 -12.82 22.61 3.78
C ASP A 523 -12.37 21.51 4.77
N GLY A 524 -11.08 21.17 4.67
CA GLY A 524 -10.34 20.46 5.73
C GLY A 524 -9.55 21.40 6.67
N PRO A 525 -8.92 20.89 7.74
CA PRO A 525 -8.28 21.64 8.85
C PRO A 525 -7.09 22.56 8.46
N PHE A 526 -6.84 22.67 7.16
CA PHE A 526 -5.69 23.30 6.51
C PHE A 526 -5.47 24.77 6.83
N ARG A 527 -6.52 25.53 7.19
CA ARG A 527 -6.36 26.98 7.36
C ARG A 527 -5.67 27.40 8.67
N LYS A 528 -5.60 26.51 9.67
CA LYS A 528 -5.03 26.85 10.99
C LYS A 528 -3.55 26.55 11.15
N LEU A 529 -2.96 25.70 10.29
CA LEU A 529 -1.54 25.33 10.36
C LEU A 529 -0.64 26.10 9.39
N PHE A 530 -1.20 26.93 8.51
CA PHE A 530 -0.43 27.67 7.50
C PHE A 530 -0.33 29.19 7.73
N ASN A 531 -1.04 29.72 8.72
CA ASN A 531 -1.08 31.16 9.05
C ASN A 531 -0.45 31.51 10.41
N ALA A 532 0.49 30.72 10.91
CA ALA A 532 1.28 31.03 12.11
C ALA A 532 2.78 30.91 11.85
#